data_AF-A0A7C1SJY9-F1
#
_entry.id   AF-A0A7C1SJY9-F1
#
_cell.length_a   1.000
_cell.length_b   1.000
_cell.length_c   1.000
_cell.angle_alpha   90.00
_cell.angle_beta   90.00
_cell.angle_gamma   90.00
#
_symmetry.space_group_name_H-M   'P 1'
#
loop_
_entity.id
_entity.type
_entity.pdbx_description
1 polymer ?
#
loop_
_entity_poly.entity_id
_entity_poly.type
_entity_poly.pdbx_seq_one_letter_code
_entity_poly.pdbx_strand_id
1 'polypeptide(L)' 'MDLFETIRKTIVPVHKEGYPFVAAFFVASLVLGWIWDPLFWVGLILTLWCAYFFRDPERVTPQDDDLVISPADGRV' A
#
# COMPACT_ATOMS: atom_id res chain seq x y z
N MET A 1 21.61 2.91 15.10
CA MET A 1 20.62 2.50 14.09
C MET A 1 21.19 2.88 12.75
N ASP A 2 21.30 1.92 11.84
CA ASP A 2 21.74 2.17 10.47
C ASP A 2 20.59 2.79 9.65
N LEU A 3 20.90 3.70 8.71
CA LEU A 3 19.90 4.39 7.90
C LEU A 3 19.03 3.40 7.12
N PHE A 4 19.64 2.33 6.64
CA PHE A 4 18.98 1.28 5.89
C PHE A 4 17.94 0.52 6.73
N GLU A 5 18.23 0.28 8.00
CA GLU A 5 17.31 -0.39 8.93
C GLU A 5 16.08 0.50 9.22
N THR A 6 16.29 1.80 9.39
CA THR A 6 15.21 2.78 9.57
C THR A 6 14.29 2.82 8.35
N ILE A 7 14.85 2.93 7.14
CA ILE A 7 14.06 2.97 5.90
C ILE A 7 13.20 1.72 5.76
N ARG A 8 13.78 0.54 6.03
CA ARG A 8 13.05 -0.72 5.94
C ARG A 8 11.90 -0.80 6.94
N LYS A 9 12.08 -0.29 8.17
CA LYS A 9 11.00 -0.26 9.19
C LYS A 9 9.89 0.73 8.85
N THR A 10 10.20 1.81 8.11
CA THR A 10 9.19 2.81 7.71
C THR A 10 8.34 2.35 6.53
N ILE A 11 8.87 1.50 5.63
CA ILE A 11 8.12 1.02 4.47
C ILE A 11 7.18 -0.12 4.89
N VAL A 12 5.87 0.15 4.79
CA VAL A 12 4.82 -0.84 5.03
C VAL A 12 4.76 -1.82 3.85
N PRO A 13 4.75 -3.15 4.09
CA PRO A 13 4.65 -4.14 3.01
C PRO A 13 3.29 -4.07 2.32
N VAL A 14 3.23 -4.52 1.07
CA VAL A 14 1.98 -4.64 0.29
C VAL A 14 1.36 -6.01 0.57
N HIS A 15 0.05 -6.04 0.76
CA HIS A 15 -0.72 -7.27 0.92
C HIS A 15 -0.56 -8.17 -0.31
N LYS A 16 -0.50 -9.48 -0.11
CA LYS A 16 -0.20 -10.45 -1.19
C LYS A 16 -1.18 -10.37 -2.35
N GLU A 17 -2.47 -10.15 -2.05
CA GLU A 17 -3.52 -10.00 -3.06
C GLU A 17 -3.47 -8.66 -3.81
N GLY A 18 -2.69 -7.69 -3.32
CA GLY A 18 -2.48 -6.41 -3.98
C GLY A 18 -1.51 -6.46 -5.16
N TYR A 19 -0.55 -7.39 -5.16
CA TYR A 19 0.48 -7.46 -6.21
C TYR A 19 -0.06 -7.61 -7.64
N PRO A 20 -1.08 -8.45 -7.93
CA PRO A 20 -1.68 -8.53 -9.26
C PRO A 20 -2.23 -7.18 -9.74
N PHE A 21 -2.86 -6.40 -8.87
CA PHE A 21 -3.41 -5.09 -9.21
C PHE A 21 -2.29 -4.07 -9.45
N VAL A 22 -1.29 -4.02 -8.57
CA VAL A 22 -0.13 -3.14 -8.75
C VAL A 22 0.60 -3.45 -10.06
N ALA A 23 0.78 -4.74 -10.40
CA ALA A 23 1.37 -5.17 -11.66
C ALA A 23 0.52 -4.74 -12.86
N ALA A 24 -0.81 -4.88 -12.78
CA ALA A 24 -1.71 -4.44 -13.84
C ALA A 24 -1.63 -2.92 -14.09
N PHE A 25 -1.64 -2.11 -13.03
CA PHE A 25 -1.47 -0.66 -13.13
C PHE A 25 -0.09 -0.29 -13.71
N PHE A 26 0.96 -0.98 -13.29
CA PHE A 26 2.30 -0.75 -13.81
C PHE A 26 2.39 -1.07 -15.31
N VAL A 27 1.88 -2.22 -15.75
CA VAL A 27 1.84 -2.59 -17.17
C VAL A 27 1.00 -1.59 -17.96
N ALA A 28 -0.16 -1.20 -17.45
CA ALA A 28 -1.00 -0.19 -18.08
C ALA A 28 -0.27 1.16 -18.23
N SER A 29 0.50 1.58 -17.23
CA SER A 29 1.29 2.81 -17.28
C SER A 29 2.33 2.79 -18.41
N LEU A 30 2.99 1.64 -18.63
CA LEU A 30 3.96 1.46 -19.71
C LEU A 30 3.28 1.52 -21.09
N VAL A 31 2.16 0.83 -21.24
CA VAL A 31 1.39 0.81 -22.50
C VAL A 31 0.87 2.20 -22.85
N LEU A 32 0.33 2.93 -21.87
CA LEU A 32 -0.14 4.29 -22.07
C LEU A 32 1.02 5.27 -22.35
N GLY A 33 2.18 5.03 -21.75
CA GLY A 33 3.40 5.79 -22.02
C GLY A 33 3.87 5.72 -23.46
N TRP A 34 3.66 4.59 -24.15
CA TRP A 34 3.96 4.50 -25.58
C TRP A 34 3.06 5.36 -26.47
N ILE A 35 1.89 5.74 -25.97
CA ILE A 35 0.95 6.60 -26.70
C ILE A 35 1.28 8.06 -26.43
N TRP A 36 1.51 8.42 -25.17
CA TRP A 36 1.77 9.80 -24.77
C TRP A 36 2.47 9.90 -23.41
N ASP A 37 3.61 10.60 -23.35
CA ASP A 37 4.46 10.72 -22.16
C ASP A 37 3.72 11.14 -20.86
N PRO A 38 2.79 12.10 -20.86
CA PRO A 38 2.05 12.47 -19.64
C PRO A 38 1.23 11.32 -19.06
N LEU A 39 0.73 10.39 -19.89
CA LEU A 39 -0.07 9.27 -19.41
C LEU A 39 0.78 8.25 -18.64
N PHE A 40 2.07 8.11 -18.99
CA PHE A 40 3.01 7.30 -18.21
C PHE A 40 3.10 7.80 -16.77
N TRP A 41 3.30 9.11 -16.60
CA TRP A 41 3.44 9.72 -15.27
C TRP A 41 2.15 9.61 -14.44
N VAL A 42 1.00 9.85 -15.06
CA VAL A 42 -0.30 9.64 -14.40
C VAL A 42 -0.46 8.17 -14.00
N GLY A 43 -0.14 7.23 -14.90
CA GLY A 43 -0.19 5.79 -14.63
C GLY A 43 0.76 5.36 -13.51
N LEU A 44 1.97 5.92 -13.44
CA LEU A 44 2.90 5.65 -12.35
C LEU A 44 2.39 6.17 -11.00
N ILE A 45 1.83 7.38 -10.95
CA ILE A 45 1.21 7.90 -9.72
C ILE A 45 0.08 6.97 -9.26
N LEU A 46 -0.76 6.51 -10.18
CA LEU A 46 -1.83 5.55 -9.87
C LEU A 46 -1.29 4.19 -9.43
N THR A 47 -0.16 3.73 -10.00
CA THR A 47 0.53 2.50 -9.57
C THR A 47 1.01 2.62 -8.13
N LEU A 48 1.63 3.75 -7.76
CA LEU A 48 2.08 4.03 -6.39
C LEU A 48 0.89 4.15 -5.43
N TRP A 49 -0.18 4.81 -5.85
CA TRP A 49 -1.43 4.89 -5.08
C TRP A 49 -2.03 3.50 -4.84
N CYS A 50 -2.06 2.64 -5.86
CA CYS A 50 -2.53 1.27 -5.76
C CYS A 50 -1.68 0.46 -4.78
N ALA A 51 -0.35 0.58 -4.85
CA ALA A 51 0.55 -0.08 -3.90
C ALA A 51 0.32 0.39 -2.45
N TYR A 52 0.09 1.69 -2.25
CA TYR A 52 -0.23 2.24 -0.94
C TYR A 52 -1.62 1.84 -0.44
N PHE A 53 -2.61 1.69 -1.33
CA PHE A 53 -3.95 1.24 -0.98
C PHE A 53 -3.93 -0.18 -0.39
N PHE A 54 -3.14 -1.08 -0.99
CA PHE A 54 -2.98 -2.46 -0.52
C PHE A 54 -1.91 -2.63 0.56
N ARG A 55 -1.42 -1.56 1.19
CA ARG A 55 -0.45 -1.68 2.29
C ARG A 55 -1.04 -2.45 3.47
N ASP A 56 -0.24 -3.30 4.09
CA ASP A 56 -0.65 -4.16 5.21
C ASP A 56 0.27 -3.92 6.42
N PRO A 57 0.02 -2.85 7.21
CA PRO A 57 0.80 -2.57 8.40
C PRO A 57 0.45 -3.53 9.52
N GLU A 58 1.43 -3.82 10.37
CA GLU A 58 1.22 -4.58 11.59
C GLU A 58 0.23 -3.85 12.50
N ARG A 59 -0.84 -4.54 12.91
CA ARG A 59 -1.88 -4.01 13.80
C ARG A 59 -1.63 -4.53 15.21
N VAL A 60 -1.60 -3.62 16.18
CA VAL A 60 -1.45 -3.94 17.60
C VAL A 60 -2.74 -3.62 18.35
N THR A 61 -3.20 -4.54 19.19
CA THR A 61 -4.37 -4.32 20.06
C THR A 61 -3.89 -4.19 21.51
N PRO A 62 -4.36 -3.18 22.28
CA PRO A 62 -4.08 -3.14 23.71
C PRO A 62 -4.68 -4.36 24.42
N GLN A 63 -4.07 -4.78 25.53
CA GLN A 63 -4.51 -5.93 26.33
C GLN A 63 -4.67 -5.47 27.78
N ASP A 64 -5.88 -5.56 28.31
CA ASP A 64 -6.24 -5.19 29.69
C ASP A 64 -7.57 -5.87 30.06
N ASP A 65 -7.72 -6.28 31.30
CA ASP A 65 -8.89 -7.00 31.80
C ASP A 65 -10.15 -6.10 31.85
N ASP A 66 -9.97 -4.77 31.91
CA ASP A 66 -11.05 -3.79 31.96
C ASP A 66 -11.46 -3.24 30.57
N LEU A 67 -10.88 -3.76 29.48
CA LEU A 67 -11.16 -3.30 28.11
C LEU A 67 -12.07 -4.26 27.33
N VAL A 68 -13.09 -3.70 26.66
CA VAL A 68 -13.83 -4.37 25.59
C VAL A 68 -13.42 -3.75 24.25
N ILE A 69 -12.79 -4.54 23.39
CA ILE A 69 -12.24 -4.06 22.11
C ILE A 69 -13.20 -4.35 20.96
N SER A 70 -13.39 -3.35 20.08
CA SER A 70 -14.18 -3.54 18.85
C SER A 70 -13.52 -4.56 17.93
N PRO A 71 -14.28 -5.52 17.35
CA PRO A 71 -13.72 -6.51 16.44
C PRO A 71 -13.26 -5.92 15.10
N ALA A 72 -13.79 -4.75 14.71
CA ALA A 72 -13.45 -4.05 13.48
C ALA A 72 -13.76 -2.55 13.59
N ASP A 73 -13.15 -1.75 12.72
CA ASP A 73 -13.55 -0.36 12.52
C ASP A 73 -14.92 -0.31 11.83
N GLY A 74 -15.80 0.58 12.28
CA GLY A 74 -17.16 0.69 11.77
C GLY A 74 -17.91 1.86 12.36
N ARG A 75 -19.22 1.93 12.08
CA ARG A 75 -20.12 2.92 12.66
C ARG A 75 -21.17 2.21 13.50
N VAL A 76 -21.53 2.82 14.64
CA VAL A 76 -22.66 2.41 15.49
C VAL A 76 -23.86 3.30 15.18
#